data_AF-N1UQ52-F1
#
_entry.id   AF-N1UQ52-F1
#
_cell.length_a   1.000
_cell.length_b   1.000
_cell.length_c   1.000
_cell.angle_alpha   90.00
_cell.angle_beta   90.00
_cell.angle_gamma   90.00
#
_symmetry.space_group_name_H-M   'P 1'
#
loop_
_entity.id
_entity.type
_entity.pdbx_description
1 polymer ?
#
loop_
_entity_poly.entity_id
_entity_poly.type
_entity_poly.pdbx_seq_one_letter_code
_entity_poly.pdbx_strand_id
1 'polypeptide(L)'
;MTTANLLLKLFLNNDFHPVPVRYDKIIPLLLSGESDLGVLIHEERFTYEKQGLSKLQDLGEWWEETTGKHIPLGAIAFQREIEKEWKESFDSALKLSLDLAYKNREDTYEYILKHSQDTTREVVDSHIDLYVNQFTRSLGTEGRDAILTLYQKGVNAGFLPPGKEKELF
;
A
#
# COMPACT_ATOMS: atom_id res chain seq x y z
N MET A 1 5.52 3.09 -11.40
CA MET A 1 5.63 4.02 -10.26
C MET A 1 4.85 3.42 -9.10
N THR A 2 5.41 3.42 -7.88
CA THR A 2 4.73 2.94 -6.67
C THR A 2 4.04 4.10 -5.94
N THR A 3 3.09 3.81 -5.04
CA THR A 3 2.46 4.83 -4.18
C THR A 3 3.50 5.57 -3.35
N ALA A 4 4.45 4.87 -2.73
CA ALA A 4 5.52 5.49 -1.93
C ALA A 4 6.38 6.48 -2.73
N ASN A 5 6.72 6.13 -3.98
CA ASN A 5 7.44 7.04 -4.87
C ASN A 5 6.59 8.26 -5.26
N LEU A 6 5.28 8.07 -5.52
CA LEU A 6 4.38 9.20 -5.80
C LEU A 6 4.27 10.14 -4.59
N LEU A 7 4.12 9.60 -3.38
CA LEU A 7 4.08 10.39 -2.14
C LEU A 7 5.37 11.18 -1.93
N LEU A 8 6.55 10.55 -2.14
CA LEU A 8 7.83 11.25 -2.07
C LEU A 8 7.90 12.41 -3.06
N LYS A 9 7.49 12.18 -4.32
CA LYS A 9 7.45 13.22 -5.35
C LYS A 9 6.54 14.38 -4.98
N LEU A 10 5.37 14.10 -4.39
CA LEU A 10 4.46 15.13 -3.93
C LEU A 10 5.01 15.89 -2.72
N PHE A 11 5.67 15.21 -1.79
CA PHE A 11 6.27 15.82 -0.61
C PHE A 11 7.44 16.75 -0.96
N LEU A 12 8.35 16.30 -1.83
CA LEU A 12 9.54 17.05 -2.24
C LEU A 12 9.35 17.89 -3.50
N ASN A 13 8.13 17.97 -4.05
CA ASN A 13 7.87 18.58 -5.36
C ASN A 13 8.80 18.05 -6.47
N ASN A 14 9.19 16.78 -6.38
CA ASN A 14 10.13 16.10 -7.28
C ASN A 14 11.52 16.77 -7.37
N ASP A 15 11.94 17.49 -6.32
CA ASP A 15 13.27 18.09 -6.18
C ASP A 15 14.26 17.11 -5.52
N PHE A 16 14.61 16.05 -6.24
CA PHE A 16 15.60 15.05 -5.82
C PHE A 16 16.06 14.21 -7.03
N HIS A 17 17.14 13.44 -6.85
CA HIS A 17 17.65 12.51 -7.86
C HIS A 17 17.18 11.07 -7.53
N PRO A 18 16.16 10.53 -8.22
CA PRO A 18 15.65 9.20 -7.92
C PRO A 18 16.62 8.10 -8.39
N VAL A 19 16.98 7.20 -7.47
CA VAL A 19 17.72 5.95 -7.79
C VAL A 19 16.79 4.76 -7.53
N PRO A 20 16.19 4.16 -8.58
CA PRO A 20 15.30 3.03 -8.39
C PRO A 20 16.10 1.76 -8.05
N VAL A 21 15.88 1.22 -6.87
CA VAL A 21 16.48 -0.03 -6.40
C VAL A 21 15.41 -0.93 -5.79
N ARG A 22 15.72 -2.22 -5.64
CA ARG A 22 14.87 -3.14 -4.89
C ARG A 22 14.88 -2.75 -3.41
N TYR A 23 13.74 -2.92 -2.73
CA TYR A 23 13.51 -2.41 -1.38
C TYR A 23 14.58 -2.89 -0.35
N ASP A 24 15.03 -4.14 -0.45
CA ASP A 24 16.08 -4.75 0.38
C ASP A 24 17.48 -4.12 0.20
N LYS A 25 17.68 -3.31 -0.85
CA LYS A 25 18.95 -2.61 -1.13
C LYS A 25 18.99 -1.21 -0.53
N ILE A 26 17.87 -0.67 -0.09
CA ILE A 26 17.79 0.73 0.35
C ILE A 26 18.64 0.96 1.59
N ILE A 27 18.46 0.15 2.64
CA ILE A 27 19.24 0.31 3.88
C ILE A 27 20.76 0.11 3.65
N PRO A 28 21.23 -0.94 2.95
CA PRO A 28 22.64 -1.08 2.61
C PRO A 28 23.25 0.16 1.91
N LEU A 29 22.51 0.81 1.01
CA LEU A 29 22.97 2.01 0.31
C LEU A 29 23.05 3.24 1.23
N LEU A 30 22.15 3.35 2.20
CA LEU A 30 22.22 4.39 3.23
C LEU A 30 23.42 4.20 4.15
N LEU A 31 23.65 2.96 4.61
CA LEU A 31 24.74 2.65 5.53
C LEU A 31 26.13 2.79 4.90
N SER A 32 26.24 2.58 3.59
CA SER A 32 27.48 2.77 2.82
C SER A 32 27.73 4.23 2.44
N GLY A 33 26.73 5.11 2.56
CA GLY A 33 26.81 6.50 2.11
C GLY A 33 26.70 6.67 0.60
N GLU A 34 26.28 5.63 -0.14
CA GLU A 34 26.01 5.72 -1.58
C GLU A 34 24.72 6.51 -1.88
N SER A 35 23.82 6.62 -0.90
CA SER A 35 22.59 7.42 -0.95
C SER A 35 22.41 8.24 0.32
N ASP A 36 21.92 9.48 0.18
CA ASP A 36 21.66 10.37 1.32
C ASP A 36 20.33 10.03 2.05
N LEU A 37 19.31 9.64 1.29
CA LEU A 37 17.95 9.36 1.77
C LEU A 37 17.36 8.13 1.09
N GLY A 38 16.45 7.45 1.78
CA GLY A 38 15.80 6.23 1.31
C GLY A 38 14.33 6.18 1.69
N VAL A 39 13.49 5.73 0.76
CA VAL A 39 12.06 5.50 1.02
C VAL A 39 11.84 4.04 1.37
N LEU A 40 11.71 3.77 2.65
CA LEU A 40 11.44 2.43 3.15
C LEU A 40 9.96 2.08 2.98
N ILE A 41 9.71 0.86 2.54
CA ILE A 41 8.38 0.23 2.41
C ILE A 41 8.42 -1.12 3.14
N HIS A 42 7.32 -1.87 3.16
CA HIS A 42 7.23 -3.20 3.79
C HIS A 42 7.69 -3.23 5.27
N GLU A 43 8.38 -4.28 5.68
CA GLU A 43 8.80 -4.55 7.06
C GLU A 43 9.93 -3.65 7.56
N GLU A 44 10.72 -3.03 6.67
CA GLU A 44 11.86 -2.21 7.03
C GLU A 44 11.46 -0.99 7.87
N ARG A 45 10.19 -0.55 7.78
CA ARG A 45 9.62 0.51 8.63
C ARG A 45 9.68 0.22 10.13
N PHE A 46 9.91 -1.02 10.54
CA PHE A 46 10.02 -1.42 11.95
C PHE A 46 11.45 -1.73 12.41
N THR A 47 12.41 -1.79 11.47
CA THR A 47 13.77 -2.28 11.76
C THR A 47 14.87 -1.26 11.50
N TYR A 48 14.59 -0.15 10.79
CA TYR A 48 15.62 0.83 10.43
C TYR A 48 16.31 1.48 11.64
N GLU A 49 15.58 1.73 12.73
CA GLU A 49 16.15 2.35 13.95
C GLU A 49 17.23 1.48 14.58
N LYS A 50 17.03 0.15 14.58
CA LYS A 50 18.00 -0.82 15.10
C LYS A 50 19.30 -0.85 14.28
N GLN A 51 19.25 -0.34 13.05
CA GLN A 51 20.39 -0.26 12.14
C GLN A 51 21.07 1.12 12.19
N GLY A 52 20.68 1.99 13.13
CA GLY A 52 21.28 3.31 13.32
C GLY A 52 20.73 4.39 12.38
N LEU A 53 19.64 4.10 11.66
CA LEU A 53 18.97 5.09 10.82
C LEU A 53 17.92 5.86 11.63
N SER A 54 17.59 7.07 11.19
CA SER A 54 16.54 7.90 11.79
C SER A 54 15.43 8.21 10.79
N LYS A 55 14.20 8.37 11.28
CA LYS A 55 13.05 8.77 10.46
C LYS A 55 13.12 10.26 10.18
N LEU A 56 13.18 10.63 8.90
CA LEU A 56 13.07 12.04 8.48
C LEU A 56 11.60 12.50 8.43
N GLN A 57 10.74 11.69 7.81
CA GLN A 57 9.33 11.99 7.59
C GLN A 57 8.55 10.68 7.47
N ASP A 58 7.36 10.61 8.07
CA ASP A 58 6.37 9.61 7.71
C ASP A 58 5.51 10.16 6.57
N LEU A 59 5.67 9.60 5.36
CA LEU A 59 4.93 10.04 4.17
C LEU A 59 3.43 9.74 4.29
N GLY A 60 3.05 8.79 5.13
CA GLY A 60 1.66 8.46 5.33
C GLY A 60 0.96 9.40 6.30
N GLU A 61 1.62 9.73 7.39
CA GLU A 61 1.18 10.79 8.32
C GLU A 61 1.04 12.12 7.58
N TRP A 62 2.07 12.52 6.82
CA TRP A 62 2.03 13.73 6.00
C TRP A 62 0.85 13.74 5.01
N TRP A 63 0.58 12.59 4.37
CA TRP A 63 -0.55 12.48 3.45
C TRP A 63 -1.89 12.66 4.17
N GLU A 64 -2.07 12.00 5.30
CA GLU A 64 -3.30 12.08 6.09
C GLU A 64 -3.50 13.50 6.64
N GLU A 65 -2.46 14.15 7.16
CA GLU A 65 -2.51 15.53 7.66
C GLU A 65 -2.88 16.54 6.56
N THR A 66 -2.33 16.36 5.35
CA THR A 66 -2.52 17.32 4.26
C THR A 66 -3.77 17.07 3.41
N THR A 67 -4.40 15.89 3.52
CA THR A 67 -5.54 15.51 2.68
C THR A 67 -6.77 15.07 3.47
N GLY A 68 -6.59 14.66 4.73
CA GLY A 68 -7.62 13.98 5.52
C GLY A 68 -8.04 12.63 4.94
N LYS A 69 -7.21 12.01 4.09
CA LYS A 69 -7.51 10.73 3.41
C LYS A 69 -6.53 9.65 3.82
N HIS A 70 -7.04 8.42 3.92
CA HIS A 70 -6.19 7.23 3.95
C HIS A 70 -5.39 7.07 2.66
N ILE A 71 -4.29 6.31 2.73
CA ILE A 71 -3.42 6.05 1.58
C ILE A 71 -3.89 4.76 0.87
N PRO A 72 -4.20 4.82 -0.43
CA PRO A 72 -4.37 3.61 -1.24
C PRO A 72 -3.03 2.89 -1.45
N LEU A 73 -2.83 1.76 -0.77
CA LEU A 73 -1.58 0.99 -0.82
C LEU A 73 -1.59 -0.15 -1.84
N GLY A 74 -2.71 -0.86 -1.96
CA GLY A 74 -2.86 -2.01 -2.84
C GLY A 74 -4.27 -2.15 -3.38
N ALA A 75 -4.40 -2.80 -4.53
CA ALA A 75 -5.67 -3.07 -5.17
C ALA A 75 -5.62 -4.41 -5.92
N ILE A 76 -6.78 -5.04 -6.05
CA ILE A 76 -6.99 -6.13 -7.00
C ILE A 76 -7.51 -5.49 -8.29
N ALA A 77 -6.83 -5.74 -9.40
CA ALA A 77 -7.16 -5.15 -10.68
C ALA A 77 -7.49 -6.23 -11.72
N PHE A 78 -8.49 -5.96 -12.55
CA PHE A 78 -8.82 -6.79 -13.70
C PHE A 78 -8.27 -6.19 -14.99
N GLN A 79 -7.89 -7.06 -15.92
CA GLN A 79 -7.70 -6.66 -17.31
C GLN A 79 -9.04 -6.14 -17.87
N ARG A 80 -8.98 -5.12 -18.75
CA ARG A 80 -10.18 -4.41 -19.20
C ARG A 80 -11.09 -5.31 -20.02
N GLU A 81 -10.49 -6.22 -20.78
CA GLU A 81 -11.10 -7.15 -21.71
C GLU A 81 -11.89 -8.26 -21.02
N ILE A 82 -11.68 -8.50 -19.71
CA ILE A 82 -12.46 -9.47 -18.95
C ILE A 82 -13.92 -9.02 -18.91
N GLU A 83 -14.84 -9.93 -19.24
CA GLU A 83 -16.27 -9.65 -19.26
C GLU A 83 -16.78 -9.25 -17.87
N LYS A 84 -17.81 -8.40 -17.86
CA LYS A 84 -18.34 -7.81 -16.63
C LYS A 84 -18.83 -8.88 -15.66
N GLU A 85 -19.45 -9.93 -16.18
CA GLU A 85 -20.01 -11.05 -15.43
C GLU A 85 -18.93 -11.79 -14.64
N TRP A 86 -17.73 -11.97 -15.22
CA TRP A 86 -16.59 -12.58 -14.54
C TRP A 86 -16.04 -11.69 -13.42
N LYS A 87 -15.98 -10.36 -13.65
CA LYS A 87 -15.54 -9.39 -12.63
C LYS A 87 -16.49 -9.39 -11.43
N GLU A 88 -17.79 -9.35 -11.68
CA GLU A 88 -18.84 -9.36 -10.64
C GLU A 88 -18.89 -10.69 -9.87
N SER A 89 -18.72 -11.81 -10.58
CA SER A 89 -18.63 -13.13 -9.97
C SER A 89 -17.41 -13.25 -9.05
N PHE A 90 -16.24 -12.80 -9.51
CA PHE A 90 -15.02 -12.80 -8.71
C PHE A 90 -15.12 -11.87 -7.49
N ASP A 91 -15.65 -10.65 -7.65
CA ASP A 91 -15.85 -9.71 -6.54
C ASP A 91 -16.77 -10.31 -5.45
N SER A 92 -17.84 -11.01 -5.87
CA SER A 92 -18.73 -11.74 -4.96
C SER A 92 -18.01 -12.90 -4.26
N ALA A 93 -17.20 -13.67 -4.99
CA ALA A 93 -16.42 -14.78 -4.44
C ALA A 93 -15.35 -14.30 -3.46
N LEU A 94 -14.71 -13.16 -3.72
CA LEU A 94 -13.73 -12.55 -2.84
C LEU A 94 -14.36 -12.10 -1.52
N LYS A 95 -15.53 -11.44 -1.58
CA LYS A 95 -16.29 -11.05 -0.38
C LYS A 95 -16.71 -12.26 0.45
N LEU A 96 -17.16 -13.33 -0.21
CA LEU A 96 -17.47 -14.60 0.46
C LEU A 96 -16.22 -15.22 1.10
N SER A 97 -15.07 -15.19 0.41
CA SER A 97 -13.82 -15.70 0.96
C SER A 97 -13.40 -14.94 2.23
N LEU A 98 -13.55 -13.60 2.24
CA LEU A 98 -13.33 -12.79 3.44
C LEU A 98 -14.28 -13.18 4.57
N ASP A 99 -15.59 -13.30 4.28
CA ASP A 99 -16.59 -13.67 5.29
C ASP A 99 -16.31 -15.05 5.89
N LEU A 100 -15.91 -16.02 5.06
CA LEU A 100 -15.52 -17.35 5.51
C LEU A 100 -14.23 -17.33 6.34
N ALA A 101 -13.24 -16.52 5.97
CA ALA A 101 -12.01 -16.37 6.73
C ALA A 101 -12.27 -15.76 8.12
N TYR A 102 -13.13 -14.74 8.22
CA TYR A 102 -13.52 -14.18 9.53
C TYR A 102 -14.33 -15.17 10.35
N LYS A 103 -15.29 -15.87 9.74
CA LYS A 103 -16.14 -16.84 10.44
C LYS A 103 -15.36 -18.04 10.97
N ASN A 104 -14.35 -18.49 10.21
CA ASN A 104 -13.54 -19.67 10.53
C ASN A 104 -12.08 -19.28 10.77
N ARG A 105 -11.83 -18.18 11.50
CA ARG A 105 -10.48 -17.61 11.69
C ARG A 105 -9.47 -18.66 12.16
N GLU A 106 -9.87 -19.54 13.07
CA GLU A 106 -9.01 -20.61 13.59
C GLU A 106 -8.49 -21.56 12.50
N ASP A 107 -9.29 -21.86 11.49
CA ASP A 107 -8.92 -22.78 10.40
C ASP A 107 -7.93 -22.13 9.42
N THR A 108 -7.78 -20.79 9.46
CA THR A 108 -6.88 -20.07 8.54
C THR A 108 -5.42 -20.10 9.01
N TYR A 109 -5.15 -20.29 10.30
CA TYR A 109 -3.80 -20.13 10.87
C TYR A 109 -2.78 -21.12 10.31
N GLU A 110 -3.16 -22.38 10.04
CA GLU A 110 -2.22 -23.35 9.47
C GLU A 110 -1.67 -22.85 8.13
N TYR A 111 -2.55 -22.32 7.29
CA TYR A 111 -2.17 -21.74 6.01
C TYR A 111 -1.35 -20.46 6.19
N ILE A 112 -1.80 -19.55 7.06
CA ILE A 112 -1.13 -18.26 7.27
C ILE A 112 0.28 -18.47 7.82
N LEU A 113 0.44 -19.26 8.88
CA LEU A 113 1.74 -19.49 9.53
C LEU A 113 2.74 -20.24 8.64
N LYS A 114 2.24 -21.05 7.70
CA LYS A 114 3.07 -21.70 6.68
C LYS A 114 3.65 -20.69 5.67
N HIS A 115 2.96 -19.58 5.45
CA HIS A 115 3.29 -18.58 4.42
C HIS A 115 3.75 -17.23 5.00
N SER A 116 3.69 -17.03 6.31
CA SER A 116 4.23 -15.86 7.00
C SER A 116 5.69 -16.07 7.38
N GLN A 117 6.46 -14.99 7.39
CA GLN A 117 7.77 -14.96 8.06
C GLN A 117 7.62 -14.76 9.58
N ASP A 118 6.45 -14.26 10.00
CA ASP A 118 6.07 -14.07 11.39
C ASP A 118 5.67 -15.40 12.06
N THR A 119 6.01 -15.54 13.33
CA THR A 119 6.01 -16.86 14.01
C THR A 119 4.95 -17.02 15.09
N THR A 120 4.22 -15.97 15.46
CA THR A 120 3.19 -16.04 16.51
C THR A 120 1.81 -15.57 16.02
N ARG A 121 0.77 -16.10 16.64
CA ARG A 121 -0.62 -15.77 16.32
C ARG A 121 -0.92 -14.30 16.56
N GLU A 122 -0.37 -13.72 17.62
CA GLU A 122 -0.60 -12.33 17.99
C GLU A 122 -0.05 -11.35 16.95
N VAL A 123 1.11 -11.66 16.36
CA VAL A 123 1.69 -10.87 15.27
C VAL A 123 0.86 -11.01 14.00
N VAL A 124 0.45 -12.24 13.67
CA VAL A 124 -0.44 -12.51 12.53
C VAL A 124 -1.76 -11.75 12.65
N ASP A 125 -2.39 -11.79 13.83
CA ASP A 125 -3.64 -11.10 14.08
C ASP A 125 -3.50 -9.59 13.90
N SER A 126 -2.45 -9.01 14.49
CA SER A 126 -2.16 -7.59 14.37
C SER A 126 -1.93 -7.17 12.91
N HIS A 127 -1.24 -8.01 12.13
CA HIS A 127 -1.02 -7.77 10.71
C HIS A 127 -2.32 -7.80 9.91
N ILE A 128 -3.16 -8.82 10.15
CA ILE A 128 -4.46 -8.98 9.48
C ILE A 128 -5.36 -7.79 9.82
N ASP A 129 -5.47 -7.41 11.09
CA ASP A 129 -6.39 -6.35 11.51
C ASP A 129 -5.97 -4.98 10.95
N LEU A 130 -4.68 -4.77 10.68
CA LEU A 130 -4.16 -3.56 10.05
C LEU A 130 -4.53 -3.46 8.57
N TYR A 131 -4.41 -4.56 7.81
CA TYR A 131 -4.54 -4.54 6.33
C TYR A 131 -5.84 -5.12 5.79
N VAL A 132 -6.53 -5.95 6.57
CA VAL A 132 -7.80 -6.59 6.22
C VAL A 132 -8.89 -5.94 7.05
N ASN A 133 -9.59 -4.98 6.44
CA ASN A 133 -10.61 -4.17 7.10
C ASN A 133 -11.79 -3.89 6.13
N GLN A 134 -12.65 -2.94 6.51
CA GLN A 134 -13.82 -2.59 5.71
C GLN A 134 -13.48 -2.22 4.25
N PHE A 135 -12.33 -1.58 4.00
CA PHE A 135 -11.90 -1.18 2.66
C PHE A 135 -11.50 -2.37 1.80
N THR A 136 -11.02 -3.47 2.40
CA THR A 136 -10.75 -4.73 1.72
C THR A 136 -12.04 -5.36 1.21
N ARG A 137 -13.12 -5.28 1.99
CA ARG A 137 -14.44 -5.79 1.61
C ARG A 137 -15.12 -4.91 0.57
N SER A 138 -15.04 -3.59 0.75
CA SER A 138 -15.55 -2.62 -0.20
C SER A 138 -14.91 -1.27 0.03
N LEU A 139 -14.45 -0.63 -1.03
CA LEU A 139 -13.94 0.74 -0.97
C LEU A 139 -14.99 1.75 -0.47
N GLY A 140 -16.29 1.45 -0.61
CA GLY A 140 -17.35 2.40 -0.27
C GLY A 140 -17.21 3.72 -1.03
N THR A 141 -17.68 4.82 -0.44
CA THR A 141 -17.45 6.18 -0.97
C THR A 141 -16.09 6.70 -0.55
N GLU A 142 -15.70 6.46 0.71
CA GLU A 142 -14.48 6.99 1.31
C GLU A 142 -13.20 6.44 0.67
N GLY A 143 -13.10 5.12 0.47
CA GLY A 143 -11.94 4.51 -0.19
C GLY A 143 -11.83 4.90 -1.66
N ARG A 144 -12.96 5.08 -2.36
CA ARG A 144 -12.97 5.62 -3.73
C ARG A 144 -12.49 7.05 -3.78
N ASP A 145 -12.93 7.87 -2.83
CA ASP A 145 -12.52 9.27 -2.71
C ASP A 145 -11.02 9.40 -2.37
N ALA A 146 -10.49 8.53 -1.52
CA ALA A 146 -9.05 8.43 -1.25
C ALA A 146 -8.23 8.12 -2.52
N ILE A 147 -8.69 7.16 -3.33
CA ILE A 147 -8.07 6.81 -4.62
C ILE A 147 -8.13 7.98 -5.61
N LEU A 148 -9.30 8.62 -5.73
CA LEU A 148 -9.48 9.78 -6.60
C LEU A 148 -8.59 10.95 -6.16
N THR A 149 -8.49 11.22 -4.87
CA THR A 149 -7.64 12.28 -4.31
C THR A 149 -6.16 12.04 -4.64
N LEU A 150 -5.67 10.81 -4.45
CA LEU A 150 -4.31 10.43 -4.81
C LEU A 150 -4.04 10.63 -6.32
N TYR A 151 -4.96 10.15 -7.15
CA TYR A 151 -4.85 10.28 -8.60
C TYR A 151 -4.85 11.76 -9.04
N GLN A 152 -5.80 12.56 -8.56
CA GLN A 152 -5.92 13.98 -8.89
C GLN A 152 -4.69 14.79 -8.46
N LYS A 153 -4.15 14.56 -7.25
CA LYS A 153 -2.92 15.23 -6.81
C LYS A 153 -1.73 14.85 -7.68
N GLY A 154 -1.61 13.58 -8.06
CA GLY A 154 -0.57 13.14 -8.99
C GLY A 154 -0.71 13.75 -10.38
N VAL A 155 -1.93 13.89 -10.90
CA VAL A 155 -2.19 14.55 -12.20
C VAL A 155 -1.87 16.04 -12.14
N ASN A 156 -2.36 16.74 -11.11
CA ASN A 156 -2.15 18.19 -10.94
C ASN A 156 -0.66 18.54 -10.77
N ALA A 157 0.13 17.65 -10.16
CA ALA A 157 1.58 17.80 -10.04
C ALA A 157 2.36 17.35 -11.28
N GLY A 158 1.68 16.83 -12.33
CA GLY A 158 2.31 16.36 -13.56
C GLY A 158 3.01 14.99 -13.44
N PHE A 159 2.74 14.22 -12.39
CA PHE A 159 3.34 12.90 -12.15
C PHE A 159 2.49 11.73 -12.68
N LEU A 160 1.22 11.96 -12.99
CA LEU A 160 0.29 10.98 -13.56
C LEU A 160 -0.38 11.52 -14.83
N PRO A 161 -0.75 10.65 -15.78
CA PRO A 161 -1.46 11.05 -16.99
C PRO A 161 -2.91 11.45 -16.65
N PRO A 162 -3.45 12.55 -17.22
CA PRO A 162 -4.84 12.97 -17.00
C PRO A 162 -5.86 12.08 -17.74
N GLY A 163 -7.14 12.17 -17.35
CA GLY A 163 -8.27 11.59 -18.10
C GLY A 163 -8.54 10.10 -17.84
N LYS A 164 -8.00 9.54 -16.76
CA LYS A 164 -8.15 8.13 -16.37
C LYS A 164 -9.10 7.91 -15.18
N GLU A 165 -9.80 8.93 -14.73
CA GLU A 165 -10.68 8.89 -13.55
C GLU A 165 -11.81 7.86 -13.71
N LYS A 166 -12.41 7.78 -14.91
CA LYS A 166 -13.51 6.84 -15.22
C LYS A 166 -13.06 5.38 -15.29
N GLU A 167 -11.76 5.15 -15.33
CA GLU A 167 -11.15 3.83 -15.50
C GLU A 167 -10.63 3.23 -14.17
N LEU A 168 -10.83 3.92 -13.03
CA LEU A 168 -10.28 3.56 -11.73
C LEU A 168 -11.06 2.48 -10.96
N PHE A 169 -12.33 2.26 -11.29
CA PHE A 169 -13.23 1.34 -10.58
C PHE A 169 -13.98 0.41 -11.53
#